data_AF-A0A2V3JDQ6-F1
#
_entry.id   AF-A0A2V3JDQ6-F1
#
_cell.length_a   1.000
_cell.length_b   1.000
_cell.length_c   1.000
_cell.angle_alpha   90.00
_cell.angle_beta   90.00
_cell.angle_gamma   90.00
#
_symmetry.space_group_name_H-M   'P 1'
#
loop_
_entity.id
_entity.type
_entity.pdbx_description
1 polymer ?
#
loop_
_entity_poly.entity_id
_entity_poly.type
_entity_poly.pdbx_seq_one_letter_code
_entity_poly.pdbx_strand_id
1 'polypeptide(L)'
;MRKTKYSKNKSRKKRAKTYAKNGSRKVKIKSHSKNRSIWKRLKYVKKKGIILGVVWFLTLLFILPVLEGTYTKLFTDIGAIFILISFILGFYNAYPLTMWIDRRIPNTDFGIWLRRIVAGIMAVGGVGIAIVILISFSIASIGVGIQSNVSVPYISFMSLSVLFASFFLGIAIFAGYIEFTHERRAGIIVFFGKTKY
;
A
#
# COMPACT_ATOMS: atom_id res chain seq x y z
N MET A 1 -27.94 55.24 62.32
CA MET A 1 -26.97 54.19 62.71
C MET A 1 -26.92 53.09 61.65
N ARG A 2 -25.71 52.59 61.35
CA ARG A 2 -25.37 51.60 60.31
C ARG A 2 -25.77 50.15 60.68
N LYS A 3 -25.76 49.30 59.63
CA LYS A 3 -25.50 47.83 59.55
C LYS A 3 -26.75 46.93 59.57
N THR A 4 -26.88 45.84 58.80
CA THR A 4 -26.15 45.26 57.65
C THR A 4 -27.06 44.17 57.06
N LYS A 5 -27.35 44.23 55.75
CA LYS A 5 -27.61 43.03 54.92
C LYS A 5 -26.37 42.13 55.01
N TYR A 6 -26.55 40.81 54.84
CA TYR A 6 -25.55 39.75 54.52
C TYR A 6 -25.55 38.56 55.50
N SER A 7 -26.56 37.69 55.39
CA SER A 7 -26.52 36.35 56.02
C SER A 7 -27.07 35.21 55.14
N LYS A 8 -27.53 35.48 53.90
CA LYS A 8 -28.13 34.44 53.02
C LYS A 8 -27.25 33.92 51.88
N ASN A 9 -26.00 34.39 51.73
CA ASN A 9 -25.20 34.12 50.52
C ASN A 9 -24.12 33.01 50.65
N LYS A 10 -23.97 32.36 51.81
CA LYS A 10 -22.96 31.31 52.01
C LYS A 10 -23.43 29.90 51.63
N SER A 11 -24.74 29.64 51.62
CA SER A 11 -25.31 28.31 51.32
C SER A 11 -25.52 28.03 49.81
N ARG A 12 -25.77 29.07 48.99
CA ARG A 12 -25.90 28.91 47.53
C ARG A 12 -24.56 28.60 46.84
N LYS A 13 -23.44 29.13 47.35
CA LYS A 13 -22.10 28.92 46.77
C LYS A 13 -21.55 27.50 47.00
N LYS A 14 -21.98 26.80 48.05
CA LYS A 14 -21.60 25.39 48.31
C LYS A 14 -22.41 24.41 47.45
N ARG A 15 -23.71 24.64 47.23
CA ARG A 15 -24.52 23.75 46.37
C ARG A 15 -24.12 23.85 44.89
N ALA A 16 -23.76 25.03 44.37
CA ALA A 16 -23.29 25.17 42.99
C ALA A 16 -21.97 24.42 42.71
N LYS A 17 -21.10 24.23 43.72
CA LYS A 17 -19.85 23.46 43.55
C LYS A 17 -20.06 21.94 43.55
N THR A 18 -21.12 21.44 44.17
CA THR A 18 -21.41 20.00 44.19
C THR A 18 -22.02 19.52 42.88
N TYR A 19 -22.81 20.36 42.20
CA TYR A 19 -23.40 20.00 40.90
C TYR A 19 -22.44 20.12 39.71
N ALA A 20 -21.38 20.94 39.81
CA ALA A 20 -20.35 21.04 38.77
C ALA A 20 -19.35 19.86 38.75
N LYS A 21 -19.33 19.01 39.80
CA LYS A 21 -18.34 17.93 39.94
C LYS A 21 -18.82 16.58 39.39
N ASN A 22 -20.09 16.45 39.00
CA ASN A 22 -20.66 15.23 38.43
C ASN A 22 -20.88 15.28 36.91
N GLY A 23 -20.20 16.20 36.20
CA GLY A 23 -20.27 16.34 34.75
C GLY A 23 -19.30 15.47 33.94
N SER A 24 -18.74 14.39 34.49
CA SER A 24 -17.71 13.63 33.76
C SER A 24 -17.63 12.13 34.07
N ARG A 25 -18.75 11.44 34.31
CA ARG A 25 -18.78 10.01 33.97
C ARG A 25 -18.98 9.89 32.46
N LYS A 26 -17.88 10.06 31.71
CA LYS A 26 -17.74 9.46 30.39
C LYS A 26 -17.99 7.96 30.59
N VAL A 27 -19.20 7.51 30.29
CA VAL A 27 -19.46 6.10 30.01
C VAL A 27 -18.49 5.77 28.89
N LYS A 28 -17.38 5.10 29.24
CA LYS A 28 -16.51 4.46 28.25
C LYS A 28 -17.37 3.36 27.64
N ILE A 29 -18.15 3.72 26.63
CA ILE A 29 -18.64 2.77 25.64
C ILE A 29 -17.35 2.10 25.16
N LYS A 30 -17.14 0.85 25.58
CA LYS A 30 -16.07 0.00 25.07
C LYS A 30 -16.40 -0.24 23.60
N SER A 31 -16.07 0.75 22.78
CA SER A 31 -16.06 0.65 21.33
C SER A 31 -15.16 -0.52 20.98
N HIS A 32 -15.77 -1.51 20.35
CA HIS A 32 -15.24 -2.80 19.97
C HIS A 32 -13.75 -2.72 19.56
N SER A 33 -12.87 -3.19 20.45
CA SER A 33 -11.44 -3.34 20.20
C SER A 33 -11.10 -4.43 19.17
N LYS A 34 -12.11 -5.11 18.61
CA LYS A 34 -11.97 -6.14 17.57
C LYS A 34 -11.33 -5.56 16.29
N ASN A 35 -11.59 -4.30 15.97
CA ASN A 35 -10.99 -3.65 14.79
C ASN A 35 -9.50 -3.30 15.00
N ARG A 36 -9.07 -3.06 16.25
CA ARG A 36 -7.65 -2.83 16.58
C ARG A 36 -6.80 -4.10 16.40
N SER A 37 -7.35 -5.29 16.62
CA SER A 37 -6.61 -6.55 16.39
C SER A 37 -6.45 -6.85 14.91
N ILE A 38 -7.45 -6.54 14.08
CA ILE A 38 -7.40 -6.67 12.61
C ILE A 38 -6.39 -5.67 12.03
N TRP A 39 -6.39 -4.42 12.50
CA TRP A 39 -5.38 -3.43 12.10
C TRP A 39 -3.96 -3.81 12.54
N LYS A 40 -3.79 -4.40 13.74
CA LYS A 40 -2.50 -4.94 14.16
C LYS A 40 -2.06 -6.13 13.30
N ARG A 41 -2.97 -7.05 12.94
CA ARG A 41 -2.71 -8.17 12.01
C ARG A 41 -2.35 -7.66 10.61
N LEU A 42 -3.10 -6.70 10.06
CA LEU A 42 -2.80 -6.03 8.79
C LEU A 42 -1.45 -5.30 8.84
N LYS A 43 -1.10 -4.64 9.94
CA LYS A 43 0.20 -3.98 10.13
C LYS A 43 1.35 -4.99 10.17
N TYR A 44 1.12 -6.18 10.76
CA TYR A 44 2.06 -7.30 10.75
C TYR A 44 2.21 -7.92 9.35
N VAL A 45 1.12 -8.10 8.61
CA VAL A 45 1.12 -8.62 7.23
C VAL A 45 1.78 -7.62 6.27
N LYS A 46 1.59 -6.31 6.48
CA LYS A 46 2.18 -5.25 5.64
C LYS A 46 3.71 -5.25 5.64
N LYS A 47 4.36 -5.68 6.73
CA LYS A 47 5.83 -5.87 6.77
C LYS A 47 6.28 -7.20 6.18
N LYS A 48 5.47 -8.27 6.32
CA LYS A 48 5.82 -9.60 5.79
C LYS A 48 5.78 -9.69 4.27
N GLY A 49 4.90 -8.96 3.60
CA GLY A 49 4.78 -8.98 2.13
C GLY A 49 6.06 -8.57 1.41
N ILE A 50 6.64 -7.43 1.80
CA ILE A 50 7.90 -6.92 1.23
C ILE A 50 9.04 -7.89 1.52
N ILE A 51 9.10 -8.47 2.73
CA ILE A 51 10.10 -9.46 3.10
C ILE A 51 9.97 -10.72 2.22
N LEU A 52 8.73 -11.19 1.98
CA LEU A 52 8.47 -12.33 1.10
C LEU A 52 8.93 -12.04 -0.34
N GLY A 53 8.67 -10.84 -0.86
CA GLY A 53 9.15 -10.40 -2.17
C GLY A 53 10.67 -10.40 -2.28
N VAL A 54 11.36 -9.87 -1.27
CA VAL A 54 12.82 -9.82 -1.22
C VAL A 54 13.42 -11.23 -1.12
N VAL A 55 12.88 -12.08 -0.25
CA VAL A 55 13.33 -13.47 -0.12
C VAL A 55 13.10 -14.24 -1.43
N TRP A 56 11.94 -14.04 -2.08
CA TRP A 56 11.65 -14.67 -3.38
C TRP A 56 12.60 -14.17 -4.47
N PHE A 57 12.88 -12.87 -4.52
CA PHE A 57 13.87 -12.29 -5.44
C PHE A 57 15.28 -12.88 -5.24
N LEU A 58 15.76 -13.00 -4.00
CA LEU A 58 17.03 -13.67 -3.69
C LEU A 58 17.03 -15.13 -4.12
N THR A 59 15.90 -15.82 -3.96
CA THR A 59 15.74 -17.21 -4.40
C THR A 59 15.84 -17.34 -5.92
N LEU A 60 15.18 -16.45 -6.67
CA LEU A 60 15.23 -16.41 -8.13
C LEU A 60 16.63 -16.06 -8.66
N LEU A 61 17.41 -15.26 -7.93
CA LEU A 61 18.72 -14.78 -8.38
C LEU A 61 19.83 -15.79 -8.11
N PHE A 62 19.81 -16.49 -6.97
CA PHE A 62 20.92 -17.38 -6.57
C PHE A 62 20.57 -18.87 -6.61
N ILE A 63 19.36 -19.26 -6.21
CA ILE A 63 19.01 -20.67 -6.01
C ILE A 63 18.46 -21.27 -7.30
N LEU A 64 17.56 -20.56 -7.97
CA LEU A 64 16.91 -21.04 -9.19
C LEU A 64 17.89 -21.27 -10.36
N PRO A 65 18.87 -20.39 -10.65
CA PRO A 65 19.79 -20.59 -11.76
C PRO A 65 20.69 -21.82 -11.58
N VAL A 66 21.11 -22.10 -10.34
CA VAL A 66 21.92 -23.28 -10.00
C VAL A 66 21.11 -24.58 -10.14
N LEU A 67 19.86 -24.56 -9.67
CA LEU A 67 18.94 -25.69 -9.80
C LEU A 67 18.57 -25.95 -11.26
N GLU A 68 18.33 -24.91 -12.05
CA GLU A 68 18.00 -25.00 -13.47
C GLU A 68 19.17 -25.59 -14.28
N GLY A 69 20.41 -25.23 -13.95
CA GLY A 69 21.60 -25.84 -14.55
C GLY A 69 21.76 -27.34 -14.21
N THR A 70 21.23 -27.80 -13.08
CA THR A 70 21.35 -29.19 -12.63
C THR A 70 20.18 -30.07 -13.09
N TYR A 71 18.96 -29.52 -13.16
CA TYR A 71 17.71 -30.24 -13.42
C TYR A 71 16.87 -29.61 -14.55
N THR A 72 17.48 -29.38 -15.70
CA THR A 72 16.89 -28.65 -16.84
C THR A 72 15.49 -29.14 -17.23
N LYS A 73 15.28 -30.45 -17.38
CA LYS A 73 13.99 -31.05 -17.80
C LYS A 73 12.84 -30.78 -16.83
N LEU A 74 13.09 -30.86 -15.52
CA LEU A 74 12.06 -30.61 -14.50
C LEU A 74 11.67 -29.14 -14.44
N PHE A 75 12.64 -28.24 -14.62
CA PHE A 75 12.39 -26.80 -14.60
C PHE A 75 11.71 -26.28 -15.87
N THR A 76 11.91 -26.91 -17.03
CA THR A 76 11.13 -26.59 -18.24
C THR A 76 9.65 -26.94 -18.07
N ASP A 77 9.32 -28.07 -17.44
CA ASP A 77 7.93 -28.50 -17.28
C ASP A 77 7.19 -27.72 -16.18
N ILE A 78 7.88 -27.37 -15.10
CA ILE A 78 7.30 -26.69 -13.93
C ILE A 78 7.50 -25.16 -14.01
N GLY A 79 8.31 -24.67 -14.94
CA GLY A 79 8.74 -23.27 -15.04
C GLY A 79 7.60 -22.25 -15.12
N ALA A 80 6.48 -22.63 -15.75
CA ALA A 80 5.28 -21.79 -15.81
C ALA A 80 4.72 -21.44 -14.42
N ILE A 81 4.85 -22.34 -13.45
CA ILE A 81 4.41 -22.11 -12.07
C ILE A 81 5.29 -21.04 -11.40
N PHE A 82 6.60 -21.05 -11.64
CA PHE A 82 7.51 -20.03 -11.12
C PHE A 82 7.24 -18.65 -11.72
N ILE A 83 6.88 -18.59 -13.00
CA ILE A 83 6.48 -17.36 -13.67
C ILE A 83 5.17 -16.82 -13.06
N LEU A 84 4.18 -17.69 -12.84
CA LEU A 84 2.90 -17.32 -12.24
C LEU A 84 3.06 -16.80 -10.80
N ILE A 85 3.86 -17.48 -9.98
CA ILE A 85 4.17 -17.05 -8.61
C ILE A 85 4.86 -15.68 -8.63
N SER A 86 5.83 -15.51 -9.53
CA SER A 86 6.56 -14.24 -9.70
C SER A 86 5.63 -13.08 -10.10
N PHE A 87 4.66 -13.33 -10.99
CA PHE A 87 3.64 -12.37 -11.38
C PHE A 87 2.77 -11.94 -10.18
N ILE A 88 2.26 -12.92 -9.41
CA ILE A 88 1.42 -12.66 -8.23
C ILE A 88 2.20 -11.89 -7.16
N LEU A 89 3.45 -12.27 -6.90
CA LEU A 89 4.30 -11.59 -5.92
C LEU A 89 4.65 -10.16 -6.36
N GLY A 90 4.95 -9.94 -7.64
CA GLY A 90 5.22 -8.60 -8.17
C GLY A 90 4.04 -7.66 -7.93
N PHE A 91 2.83 -8.10 -8.31
CA PHE A 91 1.58 -7.38 -8.03
C PHE A 91 1.34 -7.17 -6.52
N TYR A 92 1.56 -8.21 -5.71
CA TYR A 92 1.34 -8.15 -4.27
C TYR A 92 2.23 -7.11 -3.59
N ASN A 93 3.49 -6.96 -4.06
CA ASN A 93 4.43 -5.97 -3.53
C ASN A 93 4.16 -4.54 -4.01
N ALA A 94 3.53 -4.36 -5.17
CA ALA A 94 3.15 -3.05 -5.69
C ALA A 94 2.09 -2.35 -4.82
N TYR A 95 1.13 -3.11 -4.28
CA TYR A 95 0.04 -2.57 -3.45
C TYR A 95 0.49 -1.86 -2.15
N PRO A 96 1.32 -2.45 -1.26
CA PRO A 96 1.75 -1.78 -0.03
C PRO A 96 2.59 -0.54 -0.31
N LEU A 97 3.34 -0.51 -1.42
CA LEU A 97 4.16 0.62 -1.86
C LEU A 97 3.29 1.80 -2.33
N THR A 98 2.37 1.55 -3.25
CA THR A 98 1.41 2.55 -3.76
C THR A 98 0.57 3.15 -2.62
N MET A 99 0.05 2.30 -1.73
CA MET A 99 -0.68 2.73 -0.53
C MET A 99 0.19 3.47 0.51
N TRP A 100 1.51 3.27 0.49
CA TRP A 100 2.41 4.02 1.37
C TRP A 100 2.65 5.43 0.84
N ILE A 101 2.84 5.56 -0.48
CA ILE A 101 2.97 6.85 -1.16
C ILE A 101 1.68 7.67 -0.97
N ASP A 102 0.51 7.08 -1.21
CA ASP A 102 -0.77 7.77 -1.08
C ASP A 102 -1.01 8.35 0.32
N ARG A 103 -0.63 7.60 1.37
CA ARG A 103 -0.79 8.01 2.78
C ARG A 103 0.10 9.18 3.20
N ARG A 104 1.16 9.48 2.44
CA ARG A 104 2.06 10.61 2.73
C ARG A 104 1.52 11.93 2.20
N ILE A 105 0.55 11.89 1.29
CA ILE A 105 0.00 13.08 0.67
C ILE A 105 -1.08 13.68 1.59
N PRO A 106 -0.95 14.95 2.01
CA PRO A 106 -1.93 15.61 2.87
C PRO A 106 -3.27 15.77 2.15
N ASN A 107 -4.38 15.77 2.91
CA ASN A 107 -5.74 15.95 2.36
C ASN A 107 -6.13 17.44 2.30
N THR A 108 -5.26 18.27 1.72
CA THR A 108 -5.51 19.69 1.44
C THR A 108 -5.74 19.88 -0.05
N ASP A 109 -6.28 21.03 -0.49
CA ASP A 109 -6.52 21.30 -1.92
C ASP A 109 -5.24 21.16 -2.77
N PHE A 110 -4.10 21.62 -2.24
CA PHE A 110 -2.79 21.41 -2.83
C PHE A 110 -2.39 19.91 -2.86
N GLY A 111 -2.74 19.16 -1.82
CA GLY A 111 -2.48 17.72 -1.75
C GLY A 111 -3.29 16.91 -2.75
N ILE A 112 -4.51 17.33 -3.10
CA ILE A 112 -5.33 16.72 -4.15
C ILE A 112 -4.65 16.91 -5.52
N TRP A 113 -4.19 18.13 -5.81
CA TRP A 113 -3.45 18.42 -7.04
C TRP A 113 -2.14 17.61 -7.12
N LEU A 114 -1.38 17.54 -6.02
CA LEU A 114 -0.15 16.75 -5.94
C LEU A 114 -0.43 15.25 -6.11
N ARG A 115 -1.51 14.73 -5.54
CA ARG A 115 -1.92 13.33 -5.69
C ARG A 115 -2.15 12.96 -7.16
N ARG A 116 -2.76 13.86 -7.94
CA ARG A 116 -2.99 13.65 -9.38
C ARG A 116 -1.70 13.55 -10.17
N ILE A 117 -0.75 14.44 -9.90
CA ILE A 117 0.57 14.42 -10.54
C ILE A 117 1.32 13.13 -10.18
N VAL A 118 1.33 12.76 -8.90
CA VAL A 118 2.00 11.54 -8.45
C VAL A 118 1.35 10.29 -9.04
N ALA A 119 0.02 10.23 -9.10
CA ALA A 119 -0.69 9.12 -9.73
C ALA A 119 -0.37 9.01 -11.23
N GLY A 120 -0.38 10.14 -11.95
CA GLY A 120 0.01 10.20 -13.36
C GLY A 120 1.45 9.74 -13.61
N ILE A 121 2.41 10.21 -12.81
CA ILE A 121 3.81 9.79 -12.90
C ILE A 121 3.95 8.30 -12.59
N MET A 122 3.25 7.78 -11.59
CA MET A 122 3.28 6.36 -11.24
C MET A 122 2.62 5.48 -12.32
N ALA A 123 1.58 5.97 -12.97
CA ALA A 123 0.92 5.27 -14.08
C ALA A 123 1.82 5.21 -15.32
N VAL A 124 2.27 6.36 -15.82
CA VAL A 124 3.10 6.45 -17.02
C VAL A 124 4.48 5.84 -16.77
N GLY A 125 5.10 6.18 -15.64
CA GLY A 125 6.40 5.64 -15.24
C GLY A 125 6.36 4.14 -14.98
N GLY A 126 5.30 3.62 -14.33
CA GLY A 126 5.13 2.19 -14.09
C GLY A 126 5.02 1.40 -15.39
N VAL A 127 4.17 1.84 -16.33
CA VAL A 127 4.04 1.17 -17.63
C VAL A 127 5.32 1.29 -18.46
N GLY A 128 5.91 2.49 -18.52
CA GLY A 128 7.13 2.74 -19.27
C GLY A 128 8.29 1.89 -18.77
N ILE A 129 8.52 1.85 -17.46
CA ILE A 129 9.58 1.02 -16.85
C ILE A 129 9.30 -0.47 -17.07
N ALA A 130 8.06 -0.93 -16.96
CA ALA A 130 7.71 -2.33 -17.24
C ALA A 130 8.07 -2.73 -18.68
N ILE A 131 7.76 -1.88 -19.66
CA ILE A 131 8.10 -2.11 -21.08
C ILE A 131 9.62 -2.14 -21.27
N VAL A 132 10.33 -1.16 -20.71
CA VAL A 132 11.80 -1.11 -20.80
C VAL A 132 12.42 -2.37 -20.22
N ILE A 133 11.95 -2.83 -19.07
CA ILE A 133 12.45 -4.06 -18.44
C ILE A 133 12.21 -5.28 -19.32
N LEU A 134 11.00 -5.44 -19.88
CA LEU A 134 10.70 -6.57 -20.78
C LEU A 134 11.59 -6.54 -22.03
N ILE A 135 11.83 -5.37 -22.61
CA ILE A 135 12.71 -5.21 -23.78
C ILE A 135 14.16 -5.51 -23.40
N SER A 136 14.67 -4.95 -22.30
CA SER A 136 16.04 -5.17 -21.84
C SER A 136 16.32 -6.66 -21.58
N PHE A 137 15.40 -7.36 -20.91
CA PHE A 137 15.54 -8.81 -20.67
C PHE A 137 15.42 -9.63 -21.95
N SER A 138 14.56 -9.22 -22.91
CA SER A 138 14.46 -9.88 -24.22
C SER A 138 15.77 -9.78 -24.99
N ILE A 139 16.36 -8.58 -25.07
CA ILE A 139 17.66 -8.36 -25.74
C ILE A 139 18.77 -9.13 -25.03
N ALA A 140 18.79 -9.13 -23.69
CA ALA A 140 19.77 -9.91 -22.91
C ALA A 140 19.65 -11.42 -23.21
N SER A 141 18.43 -11.97 -23.27
CA SER A 141 18.22 -13.39 -23.56
C SER A 141 18.73 -13.79 -24.96
N ILE A 142 18.55 -12.92 -25.96
CA ILE A 142 19.05 -13.12 -27.32
C ILE A 142 20.58 -13.01 -27.35
N GLY A 143 21.15 -11.99 -26.72
CA GLY A 143 22.59 -11.77 -26.68
C GLY A 143 23.36 -12.93 -26.05
N VAL A 144 22.87 -13.47 -24.93
CA VAL A 144 23.51 -14.62 -24.27
C VAL A 144 23.31 -15.91 -25.08
N GLY A 145 22.16 -16.08 -25.75
CA GLY A 145 21.92 -17.21 -26.65
C GLY A 145 22.83 -17.24 -27.88
N ILE A 146 23.28 -16.07 -28.36
CA ILE A 146 24.25 -15.98 -29.48
C ILE A 146 25.68 -16.25 -29.00
N GLN A 147 26.01 -15.88 -27.76
CA GLN A 147 27.39 -15.88 -27.25
C GLN A 147 27.78 -17.18 -26.53
N SER A 148 26.81 -17.97 -26.05
CA SER A 148 27.07 -19.18 -25.30
C SER A 148 26.39 -20.41 -25.93
N ASN A 149 27.19 -21.39 -26.36
CA ASN A 149 26.72 -22.76 -26.65
C ASN A 149 26.31 -23.53 -25.37
N VAL A 150 26.04 -22.81 -24.27
CA VAL A 150 25.73 -23.35 -22.95
C VAL A 150 24.29 -22.97 -22.64
N SER A 151 23.50 -23.93 -22.14
CA SER A 151 22.13 -23.70 -21.72
C SER A 151 22.08 -22.68 -20.58
N VAL A 152 21.70 -21.44 -20.90
CA VAL A 152 21.44 -20.38 -19.94
C VAL A 152 20.17 -20.76 -19.15
N PRO A 153 20.08 -20.43 -17.86
CA PRO A 153 18.86 -20.70 -17.08
C PRO A 153 17.70 -19.76 -17.49
N TYR A 154 17.02 -20.07 -18.59
CA TYR A 154 15.94 -19.28 -19.20
C TYR A 154 14.73 -19.03 -18.28
N ILE A 155 14.32 -20.02 -17.47
CA ILE A 155 13.14 -19.89 -16.60
C ILE A 155 13.40 -18.91 -15.46
N SER A 156 14.61 -18.92 -14.88
CA SER A 156 14.98 -17.96 -13.84
C SER A 156 14.97 -16.53 -14.36
N PHE A 157 15.56 -16.26 -15.52
CA PHE A 157 15.58 -14.95 -16.17
C PHE A 157 14.17 -14.47 -16.54
N MET A 158 13.33 -15.34 -17.10
CA MET A 158 11.93 -15.03 -17.40
C MET A 158 11.11 -14.73 -16.14
N SER A 159 11.28 -15.52 -15.08
CA SER A 159 10.56 -15.30 -13.82
C SER A 159 10.94 -13.96 -13.18
N LEU A 160 12.23 -13.60 -13.25
CA LEU A 160 12.77 -12.38 -12.68
C LEU A 160 12.32 -11.15 -13.48
N SER A 161 12.29 -11.22 -14.82
CA SER A 161 11.74 -10.15 -15.67
C SER A 161 10.25 -9.93 -15.42
N VAL A 162 9.47 -11.02 -15.32
CA VAL A 162 8.03 -10.96 -15.02
C VAL A 162 7.76 -10.40 -13.62
N LEU A 163 8.59 -10.73 -12.62
CA LEU A 163 8.47 -10.17 -11.27
C LEU A 163 8.58 -8.65 -11.29
N PHE A 164 9.60 -8.11 -11.97
CA PHE A 164 9.77 -6.66 -12.05
C PHE A 164 8.70 -6.00 -12.92
N ALA A 165 8.42 -6.55 -14.11
CA ALA A 165 7.41 -6.00 -15.00
C ALA A 165 6.03 -5.95 -14.32
N SER A 166 5.61 -7.02 -13.65
CA SER A 166 4.34 -7.09 -12.92
C SER A 166 4.31 -6.18 -11.68
N PHE A 167 5.45 -5.94 -11.03
CA PHE A 167 5.55 -4.96 -9.95
C PHE A 167 5.30 -3.53 -10.46
N PHE A 168 5.97 -3.11 -11.53
CA PHE A 168 5.78 -1.75 -12.08
C PHE A 168 4.42 -1.56 -12.76
N LEU A 169 3.92 -2.60 -13.44
CA LEU A 169 2.57 -2.61 -13.99
C LEU A 169 1.52 -2.57 -12.87
N GLY A 170 1.72 -3.30 -11.79
CA GLY A 170 0.88 -3.23 -10.59
C GLY A 170 0.88 -1.83 -9.97
N ILE A 171 2.03 -1.15 -9.92
CA ILE A 171 2.13 0.25 -9.46
C ILE A 171 1.22 1.15 -10.29
N ALA A 172 1.28 1.01 -11.62
CA ALA A 172 0.49 1.82 -12.52
C ALA A 172 -1.03 1.61 -12.33
N ILE A 173 -1.45 0.33 -12.23
CA ILE A 173 -2.86 -0.02 -12.03
C ILE A 173 -3.38 0.50 -10.67
N PHE A 174 -2.61 0.31 -9.59
CA PHE A 174 -3.03 0.78 -8.27
C PHE A 174 -3.03 2.30 -8.17
N ALA A 175 -2.10 2.99 -8.83
CA ALA A 175 -2.09 4.45 -8.89
C ALA A 175 -3.37 4.98 -9.58
N GLY A 176 -3.70 4.44 -10.76
CA GLY A 176 -4.95 4.80 -11.46
C GLY A 176 -6.21 4.46 -10.67
N TYR A 177 -6.23 3.32 -9.96
CA TYR A 177 -7.36 2.94 -9.11
C TYR A 177 -7.56 3.92 -7.94
N ILE A 178 -6.48 4.37 -7.29
CA ILE A 178 -6.55 5.34 -6.19
C ILE A 178 -7.08 6.67 -6.70
N GLU A 179 -6.64 7.12 -7.88
CA GLU A 179 -7.15 8.34 -8.51
C GLU A 179 -8.66 8.23 -8.80
N PHE A 180 -9.09 7.15 -9.47
CA PHE A 180 -10.50 6.92 -9.81
C PHE A 180 -11.42 6.87 -8.58
N THR A 181 -10.98 6.17 -7.52
CA THR A 181 -11.76 6.10 -6.28
C THR A 181 -11.83 7.43 -5.54
N HIS A 182 -10.80 8.26 -5.66
CA HIS A 182 -10.79 9.61 -5.09
C HIS A 182 -11.72 10.56 -5.87
N GLU A 183 -11.67 10.53 -7.20
CA GLU A 183 -12.57 11.31 -8.05
C GLU A 183 -14.04 10.98 -7.80
N ARG A 184 -14.39 9.70 -7.65
CA ARG A 184 -15.76 9.33 -7.26
C ARG A 184 -16.16 9.90 -5.91
N ARG A 185 -15.27 9.91 -4.91
CA ARG A 185 -15.56 10.50 -3.60
C ARG A 185 -15.71 12.00 -3.68
N ALA A 186 -14.84 12.69 -4.42
CA ALA A 186 -14.94 14.13 -4.65
C ALA A 186 -16.23 14.49 -5.40
N GLY A 187 -16.59 13.74 -6.44
CA GLY A 187 -17.85 13.91 -7.16
C GLY A 187 -19.07 13.70 -6.27
N ILE A 188 -19.10 12.63 -5.46
CA ILE A 188 -20.19 12.40 -4.49
C ILE A 188 -20.30 13.54 -3.48
N ILE A 189 -19.18 14.13 -3.03
CA ILE A 189 -19.19 15.28 -2.10
C ILE A 189 -19.72 16.55 -2.78
N VAL A 190 -19.49 16.74 -4.08
CA VAL A 190 -20.06 17.86 -4.84
C VAL A 190 -21.57 17.70 -5.06
N PHE A 191 -22.06 16.47 -5.25
CA PHE A 191 -23.49 16.20 -5.47
C PHE A 191 -24.33 16.02 -4.18
N PHE A 192 -23.74 15.54 -3.08
CA PHE A 192 -24.42 15.31 -1.80
C PHE A 192 -23.94 16.23 -0.67
N GLY A 193 -22.98 17.11 -0.93
CA GLY A 193 -22.60 18.15 0.01
C GLY A 193 -23.80 19.04 0.25
N LYS A 194 -24.24 19.16 1.51
CA LYS A 194 -25.27 20.13 1.92
C LYS A 194 -24.91 21.49 1.31
N THR A 195 -25.68 21.89 0.29
CA THR A 195 -25.88 23.29 -0.02
C THR A 195 -26.45 23.93 1.23
N LYS A 196 -25.57 24.51 2.05
CA LYS A 196 -25.98 25.48 3.07
C LYS A 196 -26.41 26.73 2.32
N TYR A 197 -27.67 26.73 1.90
CA TYR A 197 -28.48 27.94 1.88
C TYR A 197 -29.37 27.89 3.12
#